data_AF-A0A822FYK2-F1
#
_entry.id   AF-A0A822FYK2-F1
#
_cell.length_a   1.000
_cell.length_b   1.000
_cell.length_c   1.000
_cell.angle_alpha   90.00
_cell.angle_beta   90.00
_cell.angle_gamma   90.00
#
_symmetry.space_group_name_H-M   'P 1'
#
loop_
_entity.id
_entity.type
_entity.pdbx_description
1 polymer ?
#
loop_
_entity_poly.entity_id
_entity_poly.type
_entity_poly.pdbx_seq_one_letter_code
_entity_poly.pdbx_strand_id
1 'polypeptide(L)' 'MSTLTLESRTPVIIIKPILYGNTAKHFGSKRDSDGHTHRWILYVRSFNNDDMSSYINRIQFRLHETYPNNIRG' A
#
# COMPACT_ATOMS: atom_id res chain seq x y z
N MET A 1 -22.21 -49.29 -8.39
CA MET A 1 -21.13 -48.68 -7.60
C MET A 1 -20.40 -47.70 -8.50
N SER A 2 -20.66 -46.39 -8.37
CA SER A 2 -19.92 -45.36 -9.10
C SER A 2 -18.78 -44.85 -8.22
N THR A 3 -17.55 -44.98 -8.73
CA THR A 3 -16.33 -44.49 -8.10
C THR A 3 -16.33 -42.96 -8.09
N LEU A 4 -16.54 -42.37 -6.91
CA LEU A 4 -16.24 -40.96 -6.65
C LEU A 4 -14.72 -40.84 -6.56
N THR A 5 -14.07 -40.44 -7.64
CA THR A 5 -12.67 -40.03 -7.63
C THR A 5 -12.55 -38.76 -6.79
N LEU A 6 -11.98 -38.91 -5.60
CA LEU A 6 -11.64 -37.82 -4.70
C LEU A 6 -10.49 -37.02 -5.33
N GLU A 7 -10.81 -36.10 -6.23
CA GLU A 7 -9.82 -35.14 -6.73
C GLU A 7 -9.27 -34.37 -5.52
N SER A 8 -7.96 -34.49 -5.30
CA SER A 8 -7.30 -33.79 -4.21
C SER A 8 -7.45 -32.28 -4.44
N ARG A 9 -8.21 -31.62 -3.57
CA ARG A 9 -8.33 -30.16 -3.54
C ARG A 9 -7.02 -29.58 -3.00
N THR A 10 -5.96 -29.61 -3.80
CA THR A 10 -4.73 -28.90 -3.45
C THR A 10 -5.05 -27.40 -3.43
N PRO A 11 -4.79 -26.70 -2.31
CA PRO A 11 -5.06 -25.28 -2.23
C PRO A 11 -4.15 -24.51 -3.19
N VAL A 12 -4.73 -23.58 -3.94
CA VAL A 12 -3.98 -22.67 -4.82
C VAL A 12 -3.38 -21.56 -3.96
N ILE A 13 -2.06 -21.38 -4.04
CA ILE A 13 -1.33 -20.30 -3.37
C ILE A 13 -0.95 -19.25 -4.41
N ILE A 14 -1.35 -17.99 -4.18
CA ILE A 14 -1.03 -16.86 -5.04
C ILE A 14 -0.18 -15.87 -4.25
N ILE A 15 0.99 -15.52 -4.79
CA ILE A 15 1.92 -14.56 -4.18
C ILE A 15 1.92 -13.28 -5.02
N LYS A 16 1.63 -12.14 -4.38
CA LYS A 16 1.61 -10.80 -5.01
C LYS A 16 2.65 -9.88 -4.33
N PRO A 17 3.86 -9.74 -4.89
CA PRO A 17 4.88 -8.87 -4.31
C PRO A 17 4.50 -7.39 -4.45
N ILE A 18 4.73 -6.63 -3.37
CA ILE A 18 4.47 -5.18 -3.30
C ILE A 18 5.75 -4.43 -2.94
N LEU A 19 5.84 -3.18 -3.36
CA LEU A 19 6.77 -2.21 -2.79
C LEU A 19 6.00 -1.20 -1.95
N TYR A 20 6.57 -0.83 -0.81
CA TYR A 20 6.03 0.21 0.05
C TYR A 20 7.16 1.12 0.52
N GLY A 21 6.80 2.33 0.96
CA GLY A 21 7.77 3.28 1.51
C GLY A 21 7.34 4.71 1.30
N ASN A 22 8.32 5.61 1.31
CA ASN A 22 8.12 7.02 1.04
C ASN A 22 9.24 7.60 0.17
N THR A 23 8.91 8.64 -0.57
CA THR A 23 9.90 9.56 -1.15
C THR A 23 9.78 10.90 -0.46
N ALA A 24 10.90 11.51 -0.07
CA ALA A 24 10.95 12.85 0.51
C ALA A 24 11.78 13.80 -0.36
N LYS A 25 11.32 15.04 -0.51
CA LYS A 25 12.05 16.10 -1.21
C LYS A 25 12.12 17.33 -0.32
N HIS A 26 13.34 17.77 -0.03
CA HIS A 26 13.59 19.02 0.66
C HIS A 26 13.11 20.21 -0.18
N PHE A 27 12.52 21.22 0.46
CA PHE A 27 12.03 22.42 -0.21
C PHE A 27 13.17 23.37 -0.64
N GLY A 28 14.35 23.24 -0.06
CA GLY A 28 15.47 24.17 -0.24
C GLY A 28 15.56 25.19 0.89
N SER A 29 14.41 25.54 1.48
CA SER A 29 14.30 26.37 2.68
C SER A 29 13.12 25.91 3.54
N LYS A 30 13.07 26.37 4.80
CA LYS A 30 11.91 26.17 5.66
C LYS A 30 10.74 26.98 5.10
N ARG A 31 9.56 26.36 5.00
CA ARG A 31 8.34 27.05 4.53
C ARG A 31 7.83 28.01 5.60
N ASP A 32 7.55 29.25 5.22
CA ASP A 32 7.15 30.30 6.17
C ASP A 32 5.79 30.03 6.82
N SER A 33 4.85 29.41 6.10
CA SER A 33 3.46 29.25 6.57
C SER A 33 3.29 28.28 7.74
N ASP A 34 4.11 27.23 7.82
CA ASP A 34 3.97 26.18 8.84
C ASP A 34 5.29 25.55 9.27
N GLY A 35 6.42 26.06 8.76
CA GLY A 35 7.74 25.62 9.16
C GLY A 35 8.15 24.25 8.62
N HIS A 36 7.40 23.65 7.70
CA HIS A 36 7.81 22.38 7.09
C HIS A 36 9.03 22.55 6.17
N THR A 37 9.90 21.54 6.15
CA THR A 37 11.15 21.55 5.37
C THR A 37 11.12 20.58 4.19
N HIS A 38 10.24 19.58 4.24
CA HIS A 38 10.14 18.54 3.22
C HIS A 38 8.70 18.33 2.81
N ARG A 39 8.49 17.99 1.54
CA ARG A 39 7.32 17.22 1.14
C ARG A 39 7.68 15.75 1.09
N TRP A 40 6.73 14.90 1.38
CA TRP A 40 6.89 13.46 1.27
C TRP A 40 5.62 12.84 0.69
N ILE A 41 5.81 11.68 0.07
CA ILE A 41 4.74 10.87 -0.54
C ILE A 41 4.91 9.47 0.00
N LEU A 42 3.92 8.96 0.72
CA LEU A 42 3.82 7.54 1.05
C LEU A 42 3.22 6.79 -0.13
N TYR A 43 3.68 5.55 -0.34
CA TYR A 43 3.13 4.70 -1.39
C TYR A 43 3.10 3.24 -0.98
N VAL A 44 2.17 2.52 -1.61
CA VAL A 44 2.17 1.08 -1.79
C VAL A 44 1.91 0.86 -3.28
N ARG A 45 2.75 0.08 -3.94
CA ARG A 45 2.63 -0.23 -5.37
C ARG A 45 2.90 -1.71 -5.61
N SER A 46 2.33 -2.25 -6.68
CA SER A 46 2.71 -3.57 -7.12
C SER A 46 4.15 -3.58 -7.64
N PHE A 47 4.86 -4.68 -7.44
CA PHE A 47 6.16 -4.91 -8.06
C PHE A 47 6.08 -5.05 -9.59
N ASN A 48 4.99 -5.64 -10.10
CA ASN A 48 4.81 -5.89 -11.53
C ASN A 48 3.98 -4.80 -12.22
N ASN A 49 3.67 -3.70 -11.53
CA ASN A 49 2.84 -2.61 -12.05
C ASN A 49 1.43 -3.07 -12.49
N ASP A 50 0.87 -4.14 -11.88
CA ASP A 50 -0.52 -4.57 -12.08
C ASP A 50 -1.50 -3.75 -11.23
N ASP A 51 -2.77 -3.78 -11.65
CA ASP A 51 -3.85 -3.10 -10.94
C ASP A 51 -4.23 -3.86 -9.65
N MET A 52 -3.77 -3.30 -8.53
CA MET A 52 -4.00 -3.86 -7.20
C MET A 52 -5.46 -3.77 -6.76
N SER A 53 -6.30 -2.93 -7.38
CA SER A 53 -7.71 -2.78 -6.98
C SER A 53 -8.52 -4.08 -7.14
N SER A 54 -8.04 -4.98 -8.01
CA SER A 54 -8.62 -6.32 -8.22
C SER A 54 -8.49 -7.27 -7.03
N TYR A 55 -7.52 -7.04 -6.12
CA TYR A 55 -7.25 -7.91 -4.97
C TYR A 55 -6.97 -7.18 -3.65
N ILE A 56 -6.91 -5.84 -3.64
CA ILE A 56 -6.80 -5.00 -2.45
C ILE A 56 -8.03 -4.08 -2.39
N ASN A 57 -8.86 -4.26 -1.37
CA ASN A 57 -10.06 -3.44 -1.17
C ASN A 57 -9.74 -1.99 -0.77
N ARG A 58 -8.83 -1.80 0.18
CA ARG A 58 -8.46 -0.48 0.69
C ARG A 58 -7.05 -0.47 1.27
N ILE A 59 -6.36 0.66 1.10
CA ILE A 59 -5.06 0.94 1.73
C ILE A 59 -5.26 2.13 2.66
N GLN A 60 -4.85 1.98 3.93
CA GLN A 60 -4.98 3.02 4.92
C GLN A 60 -3.60 3.42 5.45
N PHE A 61 -3.24 4.69 5.31
CA PHE A 61 -2.05 5.29 5.89
C PHE A 61 -2.40 5.95 7.22
N ARG A 62 -1.73 5.50 8.29
CA ARG A 62 -1.81 6.13 9.60
C ARG A 62 -0.61 7.05 9.79
N LEU A 63 -0.89 8.33 9.96
CA LEU A 63 0.07 9.40 10.18
C LEU A 63 0.18 9.68 11.67
N HIS A 64 1.20 10.44 12.05
CA HIS A 64 1.33 10.97 13.40
C HIS A 64 0.09 11.81 13.77
N GLU A 65 -0.31 11.79 15.04
CA GLU A 65 -1.57 12.39 15.53
C GLU A 65 -1.67 13.91 15.32
N THR A 66 -0.53 14.58 15.14
CA THR A 66 -0.47 16.02 14.82
C THR A 66 -0.94 16.34 13.40
N TYR A 67 -1.08 15.34 12.52
CA TYR A 67 -1.59 15.56 11.17
C TYR A 67 -3.12 15.60 11.19
N PRO A 68 -3.74 16.65 10.60
CA PRO A 68 -5.17 16.66 10.39
C PRO A 68 -5.60 15.46 9.54
N ASN A 69 -6.66 14.78 9.97
CA ASN A 69 -7.10 13.51 9.40
C ASN A 69 -5.92 12.53 9.26
N ASN A 70 -5.38 12.12 10.41
CA ASN A 70 -4.19 11.26 10.49
C ASN A 70 -4.43 9.84 9.96
N ILE A 71 -5.67 9.47 9.64
CA ILE A 71 -6.00 8.20 9.00
C ILE A 71 -6.49 8.49 7.57
N ARG A 72 -5.69 8.14 6.57
CA ARG A 72 -5.97 8.45 5.16
C ARG A 72 -6.13 7.18 4.34
N GLY A 73 -7.15 7.10 3.49
CA GLY A 73 -7.37 6.00 2.56
C GLY A 73 -8.81 5.94 2.08
#